data_AF-A0A956G216-F1
#
_entry.id   AF-A0A956G216-F1
#
_cell.length_a   1.000
_cell.length_b   1.000
_cell.length_c   1.000
_cell.angle_alpha   90.00
_cell.angle_beta   90.00
_cell.angle_gamma   90.00
#
_symmetry.space_group_name_H-M   'P 1'
#
loop_
_entity.id
_entity.type
_entity.pdbx_description
1 polymer ?
#
loop_
_entity_poly.entity_id
_entity_poly.type
_entity_poly.pdbx_seq_one_letter_code
_entity_poly.pdbx_strand_id
1 'polypeptide(L)' 'VLREVEGLSTAEAAAEAGVSANNMAVRAWRARRRLQAELGRMGWLSEDSEEADAEEIAP' A
#
# COMPACT_ATOMS: atom_id res chain seq x y z
N VAL A 1 4.46 -4.54 -8.11
CA VAL A 1 5.56 -5.52 -8.00
C VAL A 1 6.85 -4.77 -7.67
N LEU A 2 7.41 -3.99 -8.59
CA LEU A 2 8.56 -3.08 -8.39
C LEU A 2 8.74 -2.49 -6.97
N ARG A 3 7.74 -1.81 -6.39
CA ARG A 3 7.90 -1.26 -5.02
C ARG A 3 7.78 -2.30 -3.90
N GLU A 4 6.63 -2.95 -3.81
CA GLU A 4 6.29 -3.78 -2.64
C GLU A 4 6.96 -5.16 -2.64
N VAL A 5 7.33 -5.67 -3.82
CA VAL A 5 7.92 -7.01 -3.98
C VAL A 5 9.43 -6.91 -4.19
N GLU A 6 9.89 -5.93 -4.96
CA GLU A 6 11.33 -5.78 -5.28
C GLU A 6 12.02 -4.74 -4.37
N GLY A 7 11.28 -4.07 -3.48
CA GLY A 7 11.84 -3.14 -2.50
C GLY A 7 12.25 -1.78 -3.08
N LEU A 8 11.91 -1.48 -4.33
CA LEU A 8 12.31 -0.21 -4.95
C LEU A 8 11.62 1.00 -4.29
N SER A 9 12.37 2.09 -4.21
CA SER A 9 11.80 3.40 -3.87
C SER A 9 10.79 3.85 -4.94
N THR A 10 9.98 4.86 -4.63
CA THR A 10 9.04 5.42 -5.61
C THR A 10 9.74 5.92 -6.87
N ALA A 11 10.91 6.53 -6.70
CA ALA A 11 11.66 7.13 -7.80
C ALA A 11 12.25 6.06 -8.71
N GLU A 12 12.85 5.02 -8.13
CA GLU A 12 13.43 3.89 -8.89
C GLU A 12 12.35 3.11 -9.63
N ALA A 13 11.25 2.77 -8.95
CA ALA A 13 10.13 2.10 -9.60
C ALA A 13 9.52 2.95 -10.74
N ALA A 14 9.47 4.28 -10.57
CA ALA A 14 8.98 5.19 -11.59
C ALA A 14 9.91 5.25 -12.81
N ALA A 15 11.23 5.34 -12.57
CA ALA A 15 12.24 5.29 -13.62
C ALA A 15 12.18 3.97 -14.41
N GLU A 16 12.14 2.84 -13.71
CA GLU A 16 12.04 1.50 -14.30
C GLU A 16 10.76 1.33 -15.14
N ALA A 17 9.64 1.86 -14.65
CA ALA A 17 8.36 1.79 -15.35
C ALA A 17 8.17 2.87 -16.44
N GLY A 18 9.14 3.77 -16.64
CA GLY A 18 9.05 4.87 -17.61
C GLY A 18 7.95 5.89 -17.32
N VAL A 19 7.62 6.13 -16.05
CA VAL A 19 6.57 7.08 -15.63
C VAL A 19 7.10 8.10 -14.61
N SER A 20 6.33 9.16 -14.33
CA SER A 20 6.69 10.10 -13.27
C SER A 20 6.51 9.49 -11.87
N ALA A 21 7.29 9.97 -10.90
CA ALA A 21 7.19 9.55 -9.50
C ALA A 21 5.78 9.77 -8.92
N ASN A 22 5.10 10.87 -9.29
CA ASN A 22 3.74 11.13 -8.86
C ASN A 22 2.74 10.11 -9.45
N ASN A 23 2.88 9.77 -10.74
CA ASN A 23 2.08 8.71 -11.35
C ASN A 23 2.29 7.36 -10.65
N MET A 24 3.55 7.03 -10.34
CA MET A 24 3.89 5.81 -9.60
C MET A 24 3.28 5.79 -8.19
N ALA A 25 3.34 6.89 -7.44
CA ALA A 25 2.74 7.00 -6.12
C ALA A 25 1.21 6.74 -6.16
N VAL A 26 0.50 7.36 -7.11
CA VAL A 26 -0.95 7.15 -7.30
C VAL A 26 -1.25 5.69 -7.69
N ARG A 27 -0.43 5.09 -8.57
CA ARG A 27 -0.60 3.68 -8.96
C ARG A 27 -0.41 2.74 -7.78
N ALA A 28 0.63 2.96 -6.98
CA ALA A 28 0.88 2.17 -5.77
C ALA A 28 -0.27 2.28 -4.78
N TRP A 29 -0.74 3.50 -4.49
CA TRP A 29 -1.89 3.72 -3.61
C TRP A 29 -3.15 3.02 -4.11
N ARG A 30 -3.48 3.15 -5.40
CA ARG A 30 -4.65 2.47 -5.99
C ARG A 30 -4.53 0.95 -5.93
N ALA A 31 -3.33 0.41 -6.15
CA ALA A 31 -3.09 -1.03 -6.03
C ALA A 31 -3.32 -1.50 -4.59
N ARG A 32 -2.79 -0.80 -3.59
CA ARG A 32 -3.00 -1.11 -2.16
C ARG A 32 -4.48 -1.06 -1.80
N ARG A 33 -5.21 -0.03 -2.22
CA ARG A 33 -6.66 0.10 -1.94
C ARG A 33 -7.50 -1.02 -2.59
N ARG A 34 -7.12 -1.47 -3.79
CA ARG A 34 -7.76 -2.63 -4.44
C ARG A 34 -7.49 -3.92 -3.67
N LEU A 35 -6.25 -4.13 -3.22
CA LEU A 35 -5.90 -5.28 -2.40
C LEU A 35 -6.66 -5.26 -1.07
N GLN A 36 -6.70 -4.12 -0.38
CA GLN A 36 -7.46 -3.96 0.86
C GLN A 36 -8.94 -4.30 0.67
N ALA A 37 -9.57 -3.81 -0.40
CA ALA A 37 -10.96 -4.12 -0.69
C ALA A 37 -11.19 -5.61 -1.02
N GLU A 38 -10.27 -6.27 -1.71
CA GLU A 38 -10.35 -7.71 -1.99
C GLU A 38 -10.17 -8.54 -0.72
N LEU A 39 -9.17 -8.19 0.10
CA LEU A 39 -8.93 -8.85 1.39
C LEU A 39 -10.14 -8.67 2.33
N GLY A 40 -10.78 -7.49 2.34
CA GLY A 40 -12.04 -7.27 3.03
C GLY A 40 -13.16 -8.19 2.52
N ARG A 41 -13.33 -8.31 1.19
CA ARG A 41 -14.33 -9.23 0.60
C ARG A 41 -14.10 -10.70 0.96
N MET A 42 -12.83 -11.11 1.07
CA MET A 42 -12.48 -12.48 1.47
C MET A 42 -12.66 -12.72 2.98
N GLY A 43 -13.00 -11.69 3.76
CA GLY A 43 -13.11 -11.75 5.22
C GLY A 43 -11.76 -11.77 5.93
N TRP A 44 -10.66 -11.41 5.24
CA TRP A 44 -9.31 -11.37 5.80
C TRP A 44 -9.02 -10.06 6.55
N LEU A 45 -9.77 -9.01 6.25
CA LEU A 45 -9.72 -7.74 6.97
C LEU A 45 -11.09 -7.48 7.60
N SER A 46 -11.11 -7.37 8.92
CA SER A 46 -12.26 -6.90 9.69
C SER A 46 -12.29 -5.37 9.62
N GLU A 47 -13.48 -4.78 9.45
CA GLU A 47 -13.66 -3.31 9.41
C GLU A 47 -13.15 -2.60 10.68
N ASP A 48 -12.95 -3.33 11.78
CA ASP A 48 -12.54 -2.81 13.09
C ASP A 48 -11.01 -2.59 13.25
N SER A 49 -10.21 -2.75 12.20
CA SER A 49 -8.74 -2.65 12.31
C SER A 49 -8.22 -1.19 12.40
N GLU A 50 -9.09 -0.19 12.55
CA GLU A 50 -8.70 1.22 12.68
C GLU A 50 -8.25 1.61 14.12
N GLU A 51 -8.46 0.75 15.13
CA GLU A 51 -8.15 1.07 16.54
C GLU A 51 -6.84 0.50 17.09
N ALA A 52 -6.19 -0.46 16.41
CA ALA A 52 -5.06 -1.21 16.98
C ALA A 52 -3.72 -0.43 17.04
N ASP A 53 -3.59 0.70 16.33
CA ASP A 53 -2.36 1.51 16.36
C ASP A 53 -2.33 2.53 17.52
N ALA A 54 -3.42 2.69 18.29
CA ALA A 54 -3.52 3.70 19.34
C ALA A 54 -3.13 3.19 20.74
N GLU A 55 -3.03 1.87 20.97
CA GLU A 55 -2.84 1.30 22.32
C GLU A 55 -1.39 0.87 22.63
N GLU A 56 -0.49 0.80 21.65
CA GLU A 56 0.93 0.44 21.87
C GLU A 56 1.86 1.66 22.06
N ILE A 57 1.33 2.80 22.50
CA ILE A 57 2.15 3.94 22.98
C ILE A 57 1.51 4.56 24.22
N ALA A 58 1.47 3.82 25.33
CA ALA A 58 1.33 4.39 26.66
C ALA A 58 2.40 3.79 27.59
N PRO A 59 3.09 4.62 28.40
CA PRO A 59 4.41 4.34 29.01
C PRO A 59 4.44 3.32 30.14
#